data_AF-A0A7Y7HPI4-F1
#
_entry.id   AF-A0A7Y7HPI4-F1
#
_cell.length_a   1.000
_cell.length_b   1.000
_cell.length_c   1.000
_cell.angle_alpha   90.00
_cell.angle_beta   90.00
_cell.angle_gamma   90.00
#
_symmetry.space_group_name_H-M   'P 1'
#
loop_
_entity.id
_entity.type
_entity.pdbx_description
1 polymer ?
#
loop_
_entity_poly.entity_id
_entity_poly.type
_entity_poly.pdbx_seq_one_letter_code
_entity_poly.pdbx_strand_id
1 'polypeptide(L)'
;MGVEYRHFLIVDDPAWTPHADTAARVDAVLRRWLLVDKVEQCLDLTGGALNPIDAADLSSIKAGAGVAVVYAGIAGEPVMRIAGASLYNDIDPRDRYTMRTSLVLGDDFRIPWSSDGVWFELISPPTIAGQPIAANESDDEPGPDLLYERSFPSEGASPPVVKVHVQDGAKENIAWDHIQGYWRAALVIDFGKDLPSFCGGIQALPARDFVTDMADAFRSRLVEIGEFY
;
A
#
# COMPACT_ATOMS: atom_id res chain seq x y z
N MET A 1 -26.01 2.07 1.23
CA MET A 1 -24.63 2.49 0.89
C MET A 1 -23.73 1.68 1.80
N GLY A 2 -22.84 0.85 1.24
CA GLY A 2 -21.91 0.02 2.02
C GLY A 2 -20.64 0.81 2.31
N VAL A 3 -19.95 0.47 3.39
CA VAL A 3 -18.62 1.01 3.74
C VAL A 3 -17.58 0.30 2.90
N GLU A 4 -16.59 1.02 2.36
CA GLU A 4 -15.48 0.42 1.61
C GLU A 4 -14.27 0.19 2.53
N TYR A 5 -13.45 -0.81 2.21
CA TYR A 5 -12.29 -1.17 3.01
C TYR A 5 -11.08 -1.48 2.13
N ARG A 6 -9.93 -0.93 2.51
CA ARG A 6 -8.63 -1.30 1.95
C ARG A 6 -7.62 -1.57 3.06
N HIS A 7 -6.66 -2.42 2.76
CA HIS A 7 -5.61 -2.82 3.69
C HIS A 7 -4.22 -2.55 3.10
N PHE A 8 -3.39 -1.84 3.85
CA PHE A 8 -2.02 -1.53 3.46
C PHE A 8 -1.03 -2.40 4.21
N LEU A 9 -0.04 -2.92 3.51
CA LEU A 9 1.19 -3.46 4.06
C LEU A 9 2.33 -2.54 3.66
N ILE A 10 2.86 -1.79 4.62
CA ILE A 10 3.81 -0.70 4.40
C ILE A 10 5.18 -1.08 4.94
N VAL A 11 6.23 -0.84 4.16
CA VAL A 11 7.62 -0.98 4.64
C VAL A 11 7.91 0.05 5.73
N ASP A 12 8.28 -0.43 6.91
CA ASP A 12 8.55 0.40 8.09
C ASP A 12 10.05 0.62 8.33
N ASP A 13 10.74 1.16 7.34
CA ASP A 13 12.16 1.48 7.41
C ASP A 13 12.47 2.70 6.51
N PRO A 14 12.91 3.84 7.07
CA PRO A 14 13.20 5.04 6.29
C PRO A 14 14.37 4.86 5.33
N ALA A 15 15.32 3.98 5.67
CA ALA A 15 16.51 3.72 4.86
C ALA A 15 16.25 2.67 3.78
N TRP A 16 15.10 2.01 3.80
CA TRP A 16 14.77 0.96 2.84
C TRP A 16 14.67 1.51 1.42
N THR A 17 15.26 0.79 0.47
CA THR A 17 15.21 1.11 -0.96
C THR A 17 14.81 -0.13 -1.75
N PRO A 18 14.00 -0.02 -2.83
CA PRO A 18 13.63 -1.17 -3.62
C PRO A 18 14.85 -1.78 -4.34
N HIS A 19 15.06 -3.08 -4.15
CA HIS A 19 15.97 -3.85 -4.99
C HIS A 19 15.34 -4.08 -6.38
N ALA A 20 16.18 -4.36 -7.38
CA ALA A 20 15.72 -4.66 -8.75
C ALA A 20 14.69 -5.80 -8.81
N ASP A 21 14.82 -6.78 -7.90
CA ASP A 21 13.96 -7.96 -7.84
C ASP A 21 12.73 -7.77 -6.94
N THR A 22 12.56 -6.64 -6.25
CA THR A 22 11.48 -6.47 -5.26
C THR A 22 10.10 -6.63 -5.89
N ALA A 23 9.83 -5.96 -7.03
CA ALA A 23 8.53 -6.08 -7.70
C ALA A 23 8.21 -7.52 -8.11
N ALA A 24 9.18 -8.21 -8.71
CA ALA A 24 9.02 -9.61 -9.14
C ALA A 24 8.82 -10.56 -7.95
N ARG A 25 9.48 -10.32 -6.81
CA ARG A 25 9.29 -11.13 -5.59
C ARG A 25 7.90 -10.94 -4.99
N VAL A 26 7.40 -9.70 -4.94
CA VAL A 26 6.04 -9.41 -4.46
C VAL A 26 5.00 -10.02 -5.40
N ASP A 27 5.14 -9.85 -6.72
CA ASP A 27 4.27 -10.50 -7.73
C ASP A 27 4.25 -12.02 -7.57
N ALA A 28 5.42 -12.66 -7.37
CA ALA A 28 5.50 -14.09 -7.14
C ALA A 28 4.73 -14.54 -5.89
N VAL A 29 4.78 -13.77 -4.79
CA VAL A 29 3.96 -14.07 -3.60
C VAL A 29 2.48 -13.89 -3.92
N LEU A 30 2.07 -12.77 -4.54
CA LEU A 30 0.68 -12.53 -4.91
C LEU A 30 0.11 -13.66 -5.78
N ARG A 31 0.86 -14.10 -6.80
CA ARG A 31 0.48 -15.23 -7.66
C ARG A 31 0.43 -16.56 -6.92
N ARG A 32 1.37 -16.82 -6.00
CA ARG A 32 1.36 -18.03 -5.16
C ARG A 32 0.12 -18.09 -4.27
N TRP A 33 -0.33 -16.93 -3.80
CA TRP A 33 -1.57 -16.79 -3.03
C TRP A 33 -2.82 -16.69 -3.91
N LEU A 34 -2.67 -16.72 -5.24
CA LEU A 34 -3.74 -16.56 -6.22
C LEU A 34 -4.51 -15.23 -6.07
N LEU A 35 -3.84 -14.19 -5.58
CA LEU A 35 -4.44 -12.86 -5.36
C LEU A 35 -4.36 -11.95 -6.58
N VAL A 36 -3.64 -12.37 -7.62
CA VAL A 36 -3.51 -11.64 -8.89
C VAL A 36 -3.41 -12.63 -10.04
N ASP A 37 -4.03 -12.27 -11.17
CA ASP A 37 -3.91 -12.99 -12.44
C ASP A 37 -3.31 -12.10 -13.53
N LYS A 38 -3.74 -10.84 -13.58
CA LYS A 38 -3.47 -9.86 -14.63
C LYS A 38 -3.03 -8.52 -14.04
N VAL A 39 -1.97 -7.96 -14.64
CA VAL A 39 -1.58 -6.56 -14.45
C VAL A 39 -2.50 -5.69 -15.32
N GLU A 40 -3.18 -4.73 -14.72
CA GLU A 40 -4.00 -3.75 -15.45
C GLU A 40 -3.19 -2.53 -15.85
N GLN A 41 -2.27 -2.11 -14.98
CA GLN A 41 -1.48 -0.91 -15.18
C GLN A 41 -0.10 -1.09 -14.54
N CYS A 42 0.91 -0.53 -15.20
CA CYS A 42 2.22 -0.30 -14.61
C CYS A 42 2.66 1.12 -14.92
N LEU A 43 3.18 1.81 -13.91
CA LEU A 43 3.59 3.21 -13.98
C LEU A 43 5.03 3.33 -13.49
N ASP A 44 5.88 4.00 -14.26
CA ASP A 44 7.14 4.55 -13.76
C ASP A 44 6.81 5.81 -12.93
N LEU A 45 7.26 5.81 -11.68
CA LEU A 45 7.03 6.87 -10.70
C LEU A 45 8.27 7.74 -10.46
N THR A 46 9.34 7.54 -11.24
CA THR A 46 10.60 8.26 -11.07
C THR A 46 10.38 9.77 -11.19
N GLY A 47 10.82 10.52 -10.18
CA GLY A 47 10.61 11.97 -10.11
C GLY A 47 9.14 12.38 -9.91
N GLY A 48 8.28 11.47 -9.44
CA GLY A 48 6.87 11.71 -9.14
C GLY A 48 5.91 11.69 -10.33
N ALA A 49 6.42 11.65 -11.57
CA ALA A 49 5.58 11.57 -12.76
C ALA A 49 4.83 10.22 -12.82
N LEU A 50 3.60 10.20 -13.34
CA LEU A 50 2.81 8.98 -13.53
C LEU A 50 2.91 8.49 -14.98
N ASN A 51 4.06 7.95 -15.38
CA ASN A 51 4.30 7.56 -16.76
C ASN A 51 3.92 6.10 -17.00
N PRO A 52 2.92 5.78 -17.85
CA PRO A 52 2.60 4.41 -18.17
C PRO A 52 3.80 3.70 -18.81
N ILE A 53 4.09 2.49 -18.34
CA ILE A 53 5.10 1.61 -18.93
C ILE A 53 4.47 0.27 -19.30
N ASP A 54 4.92 -0.30 -20.42
CA ASP A 54 4.51 -1.64 -20.83
C ASP A 54 5.28 -2.66 -19.99
N ALA A 55 4.67 -3.12 -18.91
CA ALA A 55 5.27 -4.07 -17.99
C ALA A 55 4.63 -5.46 -18.11
N ALA A 56 4.66 -6.03 -19.33
CA ALA A 56 4.44 -7.46 -19.49
C ALA A 56 5.43 -8.31 -18.67
N ASP A 57 6.58 -7.74 -18.31
CA ASP A 57 7.61 -8.35 -17.46
C ASP A 57 8.16 -7.36 -16.41
N LEU A 58 7.78 -7.58 -15.14
CA LEU A 58 8.24 -6.79 -13.99
C LEU A 58 9.74 -6.94 -13.72
N SER A 59 10.41 -7.96 -14.27
CA SER A 59 11.88 -8.11 -14.13
C SER A 59 12.68 -7.09 -14.93
N SER A 60 12.03 -6.37 -15.85
CA SER A 60 12.64 -5.31 -16.65
C SER A 60 12.74 -3.95 -15.92
N ILE A 61 12.10 -3.82 -14.76
CA ILE A 61 12.11 -2.59 -13.95
C ILE A 61 13.52 -2.38 -13.39
N LYS A 62 14.06 -1.17 -13.58
CA LYS A 62 15.41 -0.83 -13.08
C LYS A 62 15.45 -0.85 -11.56
N ALA A 63 16.57 -1.32 -11.03
CA ALA A 63 16.84 -1.25 -9.59
C ALA A 63 16.73 0.19 -9.09
N GLY A 64 16.01 0.38 -7.98
CA GLY A 64 15.86 1.70 -7.38
C GLY A 64 14.98 2.67 -8.18
N ALA A 65 14.27 2.23 -9.23
CA ALA A 65 13.27 3.07 -9.89
C ALA A 65 11.94 3.04 -9.12
N GLY A 66 11.27 4.18 -9.05
CA GLY A 66 9.90 4.24 -8.58
C GLY A 66 8.96 3.50 -9.54
N VAL A 67 8.10 2.61 -9.05
CA VAL A 67 7.11 1.90 -9.86
C VAL A 67 5.80 1.67 -9.10
N ALA A 68 4.67 1.82 -9.79
CA ALA A 68 3.38 1.32 -9.34
C ALA A 68 2.88 0.22 -10.27
N VAL A 69 2.41 -0.88 -9.70
CA VAL A 69 1.79 -1.99 -10.42
C VAL A 69 0.37 -2.17 -9.87
N VAL A 70 -0.63 -2.05 -10.72
CA VAL A 70 -2.03 -2.25 -10.38
C VAL A 70 -2.50 -3.55 -11.00
N TYR A 71 -3.03 -4.43 -10.17
CA TYR A 71 -3.58 -5.73 -10.54
C TYR A 71 -5.09 -5.69 -10.45
N ALA A 72 -5.74 -6.42 -11.37
CA ALA A 72 -7.18 -6.58 -11.37
C ALA A 72 -7.66 -7.23 -10.06
N GLY A 73 -8.89 -6.92 -9.68
CA GLY A 73 -9.58 -7.59 -8.59
C GLY A 73 -9.77 -9.09 -8.84
N ILE A 74 -9.72 -9.87 -7.76
CA ILE A 74 -9.96 -11.31 -7.78
C ILE A 74 -11.15 -11.68 -6.89
N ALA A 75 -11.70 -12.88 -7.07
CA ALA A 75 -12.84 -13.34 -6.28
C ALA A 75 -12.69 -14.78 -5.77
N GLY A 76 -13.46 -15.08 -4.72
CA GLY A 76 -13.65 -16.40 -4.14
C GLY A 76 -12.60 -16.80 -3.11
N GLU A 77 -12.23 -18.08 -3.16
CA GLU A 77 -11.40 -18.75 -2.15
C GLU A 77 -10.08 -18.01 -1.81
N PRO A 78 -9.33 -17.45 -2.78
CA PRO A 78 -8.11 -16.72 -2.43
C PRO A 78 -8.35 -15.51 -1.51
N VAL A 79 -9.47 -14.80 -1.72
CA VAL A 79 -9.87 -13.67 -0.85
C VAL A 79 -10.27 -14.16 0.52
N MET A 80 -11.10 -15.21 0.58
CA MET A 80 -11.51 -15.85 1.85
C MET A 80 -10.28 -16.28 2.67
N ARG A 81 -9.26 -16.84 2.02
CA ARG A 81 -8.04 -17.31 2.66
C ARG A 81 -7.26 -16.20 3.37
N ILE A 82 -7.25 -14.99 2.83
CA ILE A 82 -6.53 -13.86 3.44
C ILE A 82 -7.41 -12.99 4.34
N ALA A 83 -8.70 -12.89 4.06
CA ALA A 83 -9.63 -11.98 4.72
C ALA A 83 -10.48 -12.66 5.81
N GLY A 84 -10.50 -13.99 5.90
CA GLY A 84 -11.49 -14.72 6.70
C GLY A 84 -12.91 -14.44 6.16
N ALA A 85 -13.97 -14.78 6.91
CA ALA A 85 -15.38 -14.60 6.50
C ALA A 85 -15.76 -13.13 6.26
N SER A 86 -16.89 -12.86 5.58
CA SER A 86 -17.40 -11.48 5.42
C SER A 86 -18.09 -11.05 6.70
N LEU A 87 -18.06 -9.74 7.00
CA LEU A 87 -18.85 -9.17 8.09
C LEU A 87 -20.35 -9.30 7.81
N TYR A 88 -20.72 -9.37 6.53
CA TYR A 88 -22.09 -9.56 6.08
C TYR A 88 -22.43 -11.05 6.02
N ASN A 89 -23.34 -11.48 6.89
CA ASN A 89 -23.68 -12.89 7.12
C ASN A 89 -24.27 -13.62 5.89
N ASP A 90 -24.70 -12.89 4.88
CA ASP A 90 -25.33 -13.38 3.65
C ASP A 90 -24.36 -13.54 2.47
N ILE A 91 -23.09 -13.14 2.63
CA ILE A 91 -22.09 -13.26 1.56
C ILE A 91 -21.48 -14.66 1.57
N ASP A 92 -21.69 -15.39 0.46
CA ASP A 92 -21.07 -16.69 0.23
C ASP A 92 -19.53 -16.54 0.12
N PRO A 93 -18.73 -17.48 0.63
CA PRO A 93 -17.29 -17.49 0.43
C PRO A 93 -16.81 -17.30 -1.01
N ARG A 94 -17.60 -17.72 -2.00
CA ARG A 94 -17.30 -17.59 -3.43
C ARG A 94 -17.54 -16.18 -3.97
N ASP A 95 -18.38 -15.40 -3.29
CA ASP A 95 -18.73 -14.03 -3.67
C ASP A 95 -17.79 -12.99 -3.04
N ARG A 96 -16.82 -13.45 -2.25
CA ARG A 96 -15.75 -12.61 -1.71
C ARG A 96 -14.90 -12.05 -2.82
N TYR A 97 -14.45 -10.80 -2.70
CA TYR A 97 -13.66 -10.18 -3.76
C TYR A 97 -12.69 -9.12 -3.24
N THR A 98 -11.66 -8.86 -4.03
CA THR A 98 -10.91 -7.61 -4.01
C THR A 98 -11.32 -6.80 -5.22
N MET A 99 -11.45 -5.47 -5.07
CA MET A 99 -11.61 -4.55 -6.19
C MET A 99 -10.32 -4.49 -7.01
N ARG A 100 -9.18 -4.46 -6.31
CA ARG A 100 -7.84 -4.39 -6.90
C ARG A 100 -6.77 -4.69 -5.86
N THR A 101 -5.56 -4.95 -6.35
CA THR A 101 -4.35 -4.94 -5.54
C THR A 101 -3.34 -4.00 -6.19
N SER A 102 -2.72 -3.12 -5.41
CA SER A 102 -1.76 -2.13 -5.92
C SER A 102 -0.44 -2.26 -5.17
N LEU A 103 0.64 -2.51 -5.89
CA LEU A 103 2.00 -2.44 -5.38
C LEU A 103 2.59 -1.09 -5.76
N VAL A 104 3.12 -0.36 -4.78
CA VAL A 104 3.85 0.88 -5.02
C VAL A 104 5.23 0.75 -4.39
N LEU A 105 6.26 0.92 -5.19
CA LEU A 105 7.66 0.98 -4.79
C LEU A 105 8.17 2.37 -5.14
N GLY A 106 8.45 3.19 -4.15
CA GLY A 106 9.03 4.51 -4.30
C GLY A 106 10.54 4.46 -4.11
N ASP A 107 11.27 5.16 -4.97
CA ASP A 107 12.61 5.65 -4.67
C ASP A 107 12.54 6.94 -3.83
N ASP A 108 11.35 7.52 -3.67
CA ASP A 108 10.99 8.73 -2.97
C ASP A 108 10.29 8.48 -1.61
N PHE A 109 10.07 9.55 -0.85
CA PHE A 109 9.18 9.54 0.32
C PHE A 109 7.76 9.86 -0.13
N ARG A 110 6.77 9.06 0.27
CA ARG A 110 5.36 9.26 -0.08
C ARG A 110 4.51 9.52 1.15
N ILE A 111 3.69 10.56 1.10
CA ILE A 111 2.70 10.88 2.12
C ILE A 111 1.38 10.22 1.69
N PRO A 112 0.83 9.28 2.48
CA PRO A 112 -0.43 8.63 2.12
C PRO A 112 -1.56 9.64 1.94
N TRP A 113 -2.53 9.28 1.12
CA TRP A 113 -3.76 10.04 1.00
C TRP A 113 -4.54 9.96 2.32
N SER A 114 -5.15 11.07 2.74
CA SER A 114 -5.97 11.11 3.95
C SER A 114 -7.41 10.65 3.67
N SER A 115 -7.99 9.87 4.57
CA SER A 115 -9.42 9.57 4.61
C SER A 115 -10.09 10.25 5.80
N ASP A 116 -11.40 10.04 5.91
CA ASP A 116 -12.17 10.53 7.05
C ASP A 116 -11.70 9.91 8.37
N GLY A 117 -11.26 8.65 8.38
CA GLY A 117 -10.85 7.94 9.60
C GLY A 117 -9.40 8.17 10.02
N VAL A 118 -8.50 8.37 9.04
CA VAL A 118 -7.06 8.54 9.24
C VAL A 118 -6.56 9.66 8.33
N TRP A 119 -5.91 10.67 8.91
CA TRP A 119 -5.30 11.74 8.13
C TRP A 119 -3.84 12.00 8.49
N PHE A 120 -3.07 12.39 7.48
CA PHE A 120 -1.62 12.55 7.53
C PHE A 120 -1.27 14.02 7.36
N GLU A 121 -0.76 14.65 8.42
CA GLU A 121 -0.37 16.05 8.42
C GLU A 121 1.15 16.16 8.25
N LEU A 122 1.61 16.67 7.11
CA LEU A 122 3.01 16.97 6.88
C LEU A 122 3.44 18.18 7.73
N ILE A 123 4.16 17.92 8.82
CA ILE A 123 4.67 18.96 9.74
C ILE A 123 5.90 19.64 9.15
N SER A 124 6.80 18.86 8.57
CA SER A 124 7.94 19.39 7.82
C SER A 124 8.34 18.48 6.66
N PRO A 125 8.66 19.04 5.48
CA PRO A 125 9.14 18.25 4.35
C PRO A 125 10.54 17.68 4.62
N PRO A 126 11.01 16.74 3.78
CA PRO A 126 12.40 16.29 3.81
C PRO A 126 13.38 17.46 3.61
N THR A 127 14.63 17.29 4.03
CA THR A 127 15.67 18.33 3.89
C THR A 127 16.96 17.80 3.30
N ILE A 128 17.62 18.60 2.46
CA ILE A 128 18.99 18.37 1.99
C ILE A 128 19.87 19.50 2.51
N ALA A 129 20.94 19.16 3.22
CA ALA A 129 21.82 20.15 3.88
C ALA A 129 21.05 21.18 4.74
N GLY A 130 19.96 20.74 5.38
CA GLY A 130 19.11 21.57 6.24
C GLY A 130 18.12 22.48 5.50
N GLN A 131 18.05 22.41 4.16
CA GLN A 131 17.06 23.14 3.36
C GLN A 131 15.88 22.23 3.00
N PRO A 132 14.63 22.67 3.23
CA PRO A 132 13.43 21.99 2.75
C PRO A 132 13.49 21.70 1.25
N ILE A 133 13.11 20.49 0.84
CA ILE A 133 12.90 20.16 -0.56
C ILE A 133 11.42 20.28 -0.94
N ALA A 134 11.16 20.67 -2.18
CA ALA A 134 9.80 20.70 -2.72
C ALA A 134 9.29 19.27 -2.97
N ALA A 135 7.97 19.12 -3.03
CA ALA A 135 7.35 17.90 -3.54
C ALA A 135 7.67 17.73 -5.04
N ASN A 136 7.65 16.50 -5.52
CA ASN A 136 7.76 16.22 -6.94
C ASN A 136 6.56 16.81 -7.70
N GLU A 137 6.78 17.28 -8.93
CA GLU A 137 5.76 17.90 -9.78
C GLU A 137 4.76 16.84 -10.30
N SER A 138 3.75 16.50 -9.48
CA SER A 138 2.57 15.74 -9.92
C SER A 138 1.27 16.20 -9.25
N ASP A 139 1.26 17.40 -8.66
CA ASP A 139 0.22 17.88 -7.73
C ASP A 139 -1.19 18.05 -8.33
N ASP A 140 -1.38 17.90 -9.65
CA ASP A 140 -2.69 18.05 -10.31
C ASP A 140 -3.44 16.72 -10.49
N GLU A 141 -2.77 15.56 -10.37
CA GLU A 141 -3.42 14.26 -10.45
C GLU A 141 -3.08 13.43 -9.21
N PRO A 142 -4.09 12.96 -8.44
CA PRO A 142 -3.82 12.05 -7.34
C PRO A 142 -3.04 10.84 -7.88
N GLY A 143 -2.05 10.37 -7.10
CA GLY A 143 -1.29 9.17 -7.44
C GLY A 143 -2.21 7.98 -7.77
N PRO A 144 -1.70 6.90 -8.40
CA PRO A 144 -2.50 5.74 -8.77
C PRO A 144 -3.46 5.36 -7.64
N ASP A 145 -4.76 5.45 -7.93
CA ASP A 145 -5.87 5.13 -7.03
C ASP A 145 -5.91 5.90 -5.70
N LEU A 146 -5.48 7.17 -5.67
CA LEU A 146 -5.49 7.99 -4.45
C LEU A 146 -4.71 7.31 -3.30
N LEU A 147 -3.60 6.63 -3.63
CA LEU A 147 -2.80 5.93 -2.61
C LEU A 147 -1.87 6.87 -1.85
N TYR A 148 -1.47 7.99 -2.45
CA TYR A 148 -0.65 9.02 -1.82
C TYR A 148 -1.04 10.41 -2.32
N GLU A 149 -0.90 11.41 -1.45
CA GLU A 149 -1.16 12.83 -1.76
C GLU A 149 0.09 13.49 -2.35
N ARG A 150 1.26 13.22 -1.77
CA ARG A 150 2.52 13.90 -2.15
C ARG A 150 3.68 12.93 -2.18
N SER A 151 4.65 13.23 -3.03
CA SER A 151 5.94 12.53 -3.05
C SER A 151 7.11 13.52 -2.99
N PHE A 152 8.23 13.10 -2.41
CA PHE A 152 9.42 13.92 -2.23
C PHE A 152 10.69 13.13 -2.54
N PRO A 153 11.68 13.71 -3.24
CA PRO A 153 12.97 13.06 -3.46
C PRO A 153 13.61 12.56 -2.16
N SER A 154 14.22 11.37 -2.18
CA SER A 154 14.87 10.82 -0.98
C SER A 154 16.41 10.87 -1.01
N GLU A 155 17.02 11.02 -2.18
CA GLU A 155 18.47 10.92 -2.32
C GLU A 155 19.19 12.02 -1.54
N GLY A 156 19.98 11.62 -0.54
CA GLY A 156 20.70 12.54 0.34
C GLY A 156 19.81 13.38 1.27
N ALA A 157 18.50 13.11 1.30
CA ALA A 157 17.54 13.86 2.09
C ALA A 157 17.28 13.20 3.46
N SER A 158 17.05 14.02 4.48
CA SER A 158 16.44 13.56 5.73
C SER A 158 14.97 13.21 5.48
N PRO A 159 14.38 12.23 6.18
CA PRO A 159 12.96 11.92 6.03
C PRO A 159 12.04 13.10 6.40
N PRO A 160 10.79 13.12 5.92
CA PRO A 160 9.79 14.09 6.36
C PRO A 160 9.36 13.82 7.80
N VAL A 161 8.76 14.83 8.43
CA VAL A 161 8.06 14.66 9.71
C VAL A 161 6.57 14.75 9.44
N VAL A 162 5.88 13.65 9.72
CA VAL A 162 4.45 13.53 9.50
C VAL A 162 3.77 13.19 10.81
N LYS A 163 2.70 13.93 11.12
CA LYS A 163 1.83 13.62 12.24
C LYS A 163 0.63 12.84 11.70
N VAL A 164 0.45 11.63 12.21
CA VAL A 164 -0.71 10.81 11.90
C VAL A 164 -1.78 11.05 12.93
N HIS A 165 -3.00 11.26 12.47
CA HIS A 165 -4.15 11.45 13.32
C HIS A 165 -5.20 10.40 12.99
N VAL A 166 -5.82 9.87 14.03
CA VAL A 166 -6.75 8.74 13.94
C VAL A 166 -7.99 9.08 14.73
N GLN A 167 -9.16 9.05 14.08
CA GLN A 167 -10.43 9.24 14.76
C GLN A 167 -10.68 8.10 15.75
N ASP A 168 -11.37 8.40 16.86
CA ASP A 168 -11.62 7.41 17.93
C ASP A 168 -12.28 6.12 17.41
N GLY A 169 -13.22 6.21 16.48
CA GLY A 169 -13.88 5.05 15.88
C GLY A 169 -13.01 4.24 14.91
N ALA A 170 -11.88 4.78 14.46
CA ALA A 170 -10.93 4.10 13.59
C ALA A 170 -9.78 3.44 14.37
N LYS A 171 -9.50 3.89 15.59
CA LYS A 171 -8.39 3.40 16.43
C LYS A 171 -8.40 1.90 16.64
N GLU A 172 -9.59 1.33 16.80
CA GLU A 172 -9.67 -0.10 17.00
C GLU A 172 -9.17 -0.80 15.76
N ASN A 173 -9.53 -0.36 14.55
CA ASN A 173 -9.33 -0.95 13.20
C ASN A 173 -7.90 -0.90 12.64
N ILE A 174 -6.95 -0.54 13.50
CA ILE A 174 -5.63 -0.05 13.15
C ILE A 174 -4.63 -0.83 14.01
N ALA A 175 -4.01 -1.86 13.41
CA ALA A 175 -3.03 -2.71 14.08
C ALA A 175 -1.61 -2.14 13.95
N TRP A 176 -1.35 -0.98 14.58
CA TRP A 176 -0.05 -0.30 14.49
C TRP A 176 0.58 -0.14 15.88
N ASP A 177 1.86 -0.51 16.01
CA ASP A 177 2.65 -0.20 17.20
C ASP A 177 3.38 1.16 17.07
N HIS A 178 3.58 1.59 15.81
CA HIS A 178 4.45 2.69 15.39
C HIS A 178 4.20 2.95 13.89
N ILE A 179 4.06 4.21 13.48
CA ILE A 179 4.01 4.60 12.07
C ILE A 179 4.78 5.91 11.87
N GLN A 180 5.58 5.96 10.80
CA GLN A 180 6.38 7.14 10.46
C GLN A 180 5.55 8.25 9.79
N GLY A 181 4.34 7.90 9.31
CA GLY A 181 3.40 8.77 8.61
C GLY A 181 3.75 9.03 7.13
N TYR A 182 4.83 8.46 6.65
CA TYR A 182 5.19 8.36 5.23
C TYR A 182 5.64 6.93 4.94
N TRP A 183 5.75 6.59 3.65
CA TRP A 183 6.23 5.28 3.23
C TRP A 183 7.01 5.35 1.93
N ARG A 184 7.90 4.36 1.75
CA ARG A 184 8.69 4.18 0.54
C ARG A 184 8.22 2.99 -0.28
N ALA A 185 7.51 2.05 0.31
CA ALA A 185 6.81 1.01 -0.41
C ALA A 185 5.57 0.56 0.33
N ALA A 186 4.54 0.21 -0.43
CA ALA A 186 3.32 -0.37 0.10
C ALA A 186 2.74 -1.38 -0.87
N LEU A 187 2.13 -2.43 -0.32
CA LEU A 187 1.12 -3.22 -1.00
C LEU A 187 -0.24 -2.84 -0.45
N VAL A 188 -1.19 -2.54 -1.32
CA VAL A 188 -2.55 -2.15 -0.94
C VAL A 188 -3.52 -3.15 -1.53
N ILE A 189 -4.36 -3.75 -0.69
CA ILE A 189 -5.41 -4.69 -1.08
C ILE A 189 -6.74 -3.98 -0.82
N ASP A 190 -7.44 -3.63 -1.89
CA ASP A 190 -8.75 -2.99 -1.82
C ASP A 190 -9.83 -4.07 -1.87
N PHE A 191 -10.57 -4.23 -0.78
CA PHE A 191 -11.67 -5.18 -0.65
C PHE A 191 -13.01 -4.58 -1.10
N GLY A 192 -13.04 -3.30 -1.51
CA GLY A 192 -14.25 -2.58 -1.82
C GLY A 192 -15.27 -2.72 -0.69
N LYS A 193 -16.49 -3.13 -1.05
CA LYS A 193 -17.59 -3.31 -0.08
C LYS A 193 -17.60 -4.68 0.57
N ASP A 194 -16.64 -5.56 0.27
CA ASP A 194 -16.54 -6.86 0.89
C ASP A 194 -15.76 -6.78 2.21
N LEU A 195 -16.43 -6.29 3.25
CA LEU A 195 -15.82 -6.08 4.55
C LEU A 195 -15.41 -7.41 5.17
N PRO A 196 -14.13 -7.59 5.55
CA PRO A 196 -13.72 -8.73 6.34
C PRO A 196 -14.44 -8.75 7.70
N SER A 197 -14.82 -9.94 8.18
CA SER A 197 -15.37 -10.12 9.52
C SER A 197 -14.24 -9.97 10.52
N PHE A 198 -14.13 -8.77 11.12
CA PHE A 198 -13.25 -8.53 12.26
C PHE A 198 -13.79 -9.32 13.46
N CYS A 199 -13.48 -10.62 13.54
CA CYS A 199 -13.98 -11.46 14.62
C CYS A 199 -13.37 -11.04 15.96
N GLY A 200 -14.19 -10.42 16.83
CA GLY A 200 -14.07 -10.51 18.28
C GLY A 200 -12.70 -10.23 18.89
N GLY A 201 -12.03 -9.16 18.48
CA GLY A 201 -10.79 -8.67 19.12
C GLY A 201 -9.49 -9.08 18.45
N ILE A 202 -9.52 -9.76 17.29
CA ILE A 202 -8.33 -9.97 16.46
C ILE A 202 -8.52 -9.24 15.14
N GLN A 203 -7.74 -8.18 14.97
CA GLN A 203 -7.68 -7.41 13.72
C GLN A 203 -6.44 -7.72 12.91
N ALA A 204 -6.05 -8.98 12.91
CA ALA A 204 -4.87 -9.46 12.23
C ALA A 204 -5.25 -9.85 10.80
N LEU A 205 -5.66 -8.87 10.01
CA LEU A 205 -5.83 -8.98 8.57
C LEU A 205 -4.68 -8.29 7.84
N PRO A 206 -4.24 -8.81 6.67
CA PRO A 206 -4.61 -10.11 6.10
C PRO A 206 -4.00 -11.27 6.89
N ALA A 207 -4.21 -12.52 6.46
CA ALA A 207 -3.64 -13.72 7.11
C ALA A 207 -2.15 -13.56 7.46
N ARG A 208 -1.74 -13.93 8.68
CA ARG A 208 -0.36 -13.69 9.18
C ARG A 208 0.73 -14.35 8.33
N ASP A 209 0.46 -15.54 7.78
CA ASP A 209 1.39 -16.21 6.87
C ASP A 209 1.59 -15.41 5.58
N PHE A 210 0.53 -14.76 5.07
CA PHE A 210 0.63 -13.87 3.92
C PHE A 210 1.46 -12.63 4.24
N VAL A 211 1.25 -12.02 5.42
CA VAL A 211 2.05 -10.88 5.88
C VAL A 211 3.52 -11.26 6.03
N THR A 212 3.80 -12.46 6.56
CA THR A 212 5.16 -12.99 6.70
C THR A 212 5.83 -13.19 5.34
N ASP A 213 5.13 -13.81 4.40
CA ASP A 213 5.60 -13.98 3.03
C ASP A 213 5.88 -12.64 2.33
N MET A 214 5.03 -11.63 2.58
CA MET A 214 5.23 -10.28 2.07
C MET A 214 6.43 -9.59 2.73
N ALA A 215 6.60 -9.72 4.04
CA ALA A 215 7.76 -9.18 4.75
C ALA A 215 9.07 -9.75 4.18
N ASP A 216 9.10 -11.05 3.88
CA ASP A 216 10.23 -11.71 3.21
C ASP A 216 10.44 -11.18 1.77
N ALA A 217 9.35 -10.97 1.02
CA ALA A 217 9.41 -10.39 -0.33
C ALA A 217 9.96 -8.96 -0.32
N PHE A 218 9.54 -8.13 0.64
CA PHE A 218 10.08 -6.77 0.83
C PHE A 218 11.46 -6.76 1.48
N ARG A 219 11.88 -7.84 2.16
CA ARG A 219 13.06 -7.89 3.05
C ARG A 219 13.01 -6.82 4.14
N SER A 220 11.83 -6.59 4.69
CA SER A 220 11.62 -5.58 5.72
C SER A 220 10.49 -5.98 6.65
N ARG A 221 10.49 -5.41 7.85
CA ARG A 221 9.28 -5.36 8.67
C ARG A 221 8.20 -4.56 7.94
N LEU A 222 6.96 -5.00 8.09
CA LEU A 222 5.77 -4.33 7.57
C LEU A 222 4.91 -3.78 8.70
N VAL A 223 4.28 -2.64 8.44
CA VAL A 223 3.18 -2.05 9.22
C VAL A 223 1.89 -2.26 8.44
N GLU A 224 0.81 -2.53 9.17
CA GLU A 224 -0.46 -2.96 8.60
C GLU A 224 -1.55 -1.94 8.89
N ILE A 225 -2.18 -1.38 7.85
CA ILE A 225 -3.21 -0.35 8.02
C ILE A 225 -4.51 -0.81 7.41
N GLY A 226 -5.54 -1.01 8.23
CA GLY A 226 -6.91 -1.12 7.77
C GLY A 226 -7.56 0.26 7.67
N GLU A 227 -8.15 0.59 6.53
CA GLU A 227 -8.79 1.87 6.28
C GLU A 227 -10.20 1.69 5.72
N PHE A 228 -11.16 2.43 6.30
CA PHE A 228 -12.53 2.54 5.78
C PHE A 228 -12.72 3.87 5.06
N TYR A 229 -13.42 3.86 3.92
CA TYR A 229 -13.72 5.04 3.11
C TYR A 229 -15.06 4.93 2.37
#